data_AF-A0A1F8VUF3-F1
#
_entry.id   AF-A0A1F8VUF3-F1
#
_cell.length_a   1.000
_cell.length_b   1.000
_cell.length_c   1.000
_cell.angle_alpha   90.00
_cell.angle_beta   90.00
_cell.angle_gamma   90.00
#
_symmetry.space_group_name_H-M   'P 1'
#
loop_
_entity.id
_entity.type
_entity.pdbx_description
1 polymer ?
#
loop_
_entity_poly.entity_id
_entity_poly.type
_entity_poly.pdbx_seq_one_letter_code
_entity_poly.pdbx_strand_id
1 'polypeptide(L)' 'MRTTVTIEDALYEQALQVADPSVDKADIFREAMKTFVRVQAAKRLAALGGSVPQMPDVPRRNAEPLSQ' A
#
# COMPACT_ATOMS: atom_id res chain seq x y z
N MET A 1 13.38 19.49 -6.53
CA MET A 1 14.66 18.86 -6.10
C MET A 1 14.98 17.76 -7.10
N ARG A 2 16.21 17.71 -7.62
CA ARG A 2 16.66 16.64 -8.54
C ARG A 2 17.54 15.69 -7.74
N THR A 3 17.22 14.40 -7.79
CA THR A 3 17.94 13.36 -7.05
C THR A 3 18.20 12.20 -8.00
N THR A 4 19.41 11.65 -7.96
CA THR A 4 19.77 10.43 -8.69
C THR A 4 19.85 9.30 -7.67
N VAL A 5 19.21 8.17 -7.96
CA VAL A 5 19.19 6.98 -7.11
C VAL A 5 19.54 5.75 -7.95
N THR A 6 20.24 4.80 -7.35
CA THR A 6 20.51 3.50 -7.96
C THR A 6 19.47 2.50 -7.46
N ILE A 7 18.88 1.74 -8.39
CA ILE A 7 17.84 0.75 -8.14
C ILE A 7 18.19 -0.52 -8.92
N GLU A 8 17.77 -1.66 -8.40
CA GLU A 8 17.91 -2.94 -9.11
C GLU A 8 16.95 -2.99 -10.30
N ASP A 9 17.46 -3.38 -11.47
CA ASP A 9 16.68 -3.44 -12.71
C ASP A 9 15.50 -4.40 -12.60
N ALA A 10 15.67 -5.55 -11.93
CA ALA A 10 14.60 -6.51 -11.71
C ALA A 10 13.43 -5.92 -10.91
N LEU A 11 13.71 -5.07 -9.92
CA LEU A 11 12.67 -4.39 -9.14
C LEU A 11 11.95 -3.33 -9.98
N TYR A 12 12.69 -2.63 -10.83
CA TYR A 12 12.14 -1.62 -11.72
C TYR A 12 11.27 -2.22 -12.83
N GLU A 13 11.68 -3.36 -13.39
CA GLU A 13 10.89 -4.11 -14.36
C GLU A 13 9.58 -4.61 -13.75
N GLN A 14 9.60 -5.14 -12.53
CA GLN A 14 8.39 -5.53 -11.81
C GLN A 14 7.44 -4.35 -11.62
N ALA A 15 7.96 -3.17 -11.26
CA ALA A 15 7.16 -1.96 -11.14
C ALA A 15 6.53 -1.54 -12.47
N LEU A 16 7.24 -1.69 -13.60
CA LEU A 16 6.71 -1.41 -14.94
C LEU A 16 5.64 -2.40 -15.39
N GLN A 17 5.73 -3.67 -15.00
CA GLN A 17 4.73 -4.68 -15.36
C GLN A 17 3.36 -4.42 -14.72
N VAL A 18 3.34 -3.78 -13.54
CA VAL A 18 2.12 -3.48 -12.80
C VAL A 18 1.65 -2.03 -12.97
N ALA A 19 2.51 -1.14 -13.46
CA ALA A 19 2.16 0.26 -13.70
C ALA A 19 1.29 0.39 -14.94
N ASP A 20 0.38 1.37 -14.91
CA ASP A 20 -0.38 1.74 -16.10
C ASP A 20 0.58 2.23 -17.22
N PRO A 21 0.32 1.90 -18.50
CA PRO A 21 1.20 2.28 -19.61
C PRO A 21 1.40 3.80 -19.78
N SER A 22 0.53 4.60 -19.18
CA SER A 22 0.56 6.07 -19.22
C SER A 22 1.41 6.69 -18.11
N VAL A 23 1.90 5.90 -17.16
CA VAL A 23 2.64 6.41 -15.99
C VAL A 23 4.10 6.65 -16.37
N ASP A 24 4.58 7.87 -16.10
CA ASP A 24 5.99 8.20 -16.31
C ASP A 24 6.87 7.54 -15.24
N LYS A 25 8.14 7.30 -15.57
CA LYS A 25 9.14 6.69 -14.67
C LYS A 25 9.24 7.47 -13.36
N ALA A 26 9.19 8.80 -13.44
CA ALA A 26 9.25 9.67 -12.27
C ALA A 26 8.04 9.49 -11.33
N ASP A 27 6.88 9.14 -11.87
CA ASP A 27 5.65 8.95 -11.11
C ASP A 27 5.66 7.62 -10.37
N ILE A 28 6.26 6.57 -10.93
CA ILE A 28 6.49 5.30 -10.22
C ILE A 28 7.28 5.55 -8.93
N PHE A 29 8.37 6.32 -9.02
CA PHE A 29 9.17 6.68 -7.85
C PHE A 29 8.39 7.53 -6.84
N ARG A 30 7.58 8.48 -7.32
CA ARG A 30 6.75 9.32 -6.45
C ARG A 30 5.73 8.48 -5.69
N GLU A 31 5.07 7.54 -6.36
CA GLU A 31 4.12 6.62 -5.72
C GLU A 31 4.79 5.63 -4.77
N ALA A 32 5.98 5.13 -5.11
CA ALA A 32 6.77 4.30 -4.19
C ALA A 32 7.08 5.05 -2.89
N MET A 33 7.48 6.32 -2.97
CA MET A 33 7.73 7.16 -1.80
C MET A 33 6.46 7.43 -0.98
N LYS A 34 5.33 7.76 -1.62
CA LYS A 34 4.04 7.93 -0.93
C LYS A 34 3.63 6.65 -0.20
N THR A 35 3.76 5.51 -0.87
CA THR A 35 3.44 4.19 -0.30
C THR A 35 4.36 3.84 0.87
N PHE A 36 5.66 4.12 0.75
CA PHE A 36 6.61 3.94 1.85
C PHE A 36 6.19 4.75 3.08
N VAL A 37 5.86 6.04 2.91
CA VAL A 37 5.38 6.88 4.01
C VAL A 37 4.11 6.30 4.65
N ARG A 38 3.13 5.87 3.84
CA ARG A 38 1.91 5.23 4.34
C ARG A 38 2.20 3.98 5.16
N VAL A 39 3.04 3.08 4.65
CA VAL A 39 3.41 1.83 5.34
C VAL A 39 4.16 2.10 6.64
N GLN A 40 5.11 3.04 6.64
CA GLN A 40 5.85 3.39 7.86
C GLN A 40 4.96 4.08 8.89
N ALA A 41 4.05 4.96 8.46
CA ALA A 41 3.06 5.56 9.34
C ALA A 41 2.17 4.48 9.97
N ALA A 42 1.66 3.53 9.17
CA ALA A 42 0.85 2.41 9.67
C ALA A 42 1.64 1.54 10.66
N LYS A 43 2.90 1.20 10.36
CA LYS A 43 3.78 0.45 11.28
C LYS A 43 4.00 1.19 12.59
N ARG A 44 4.25 2.50 12.55
CA ARG A 44 4.42 3.34 13.75
C ARG A 44 3.13 3.38 14.57
N LEU A 45 1.98 3.55 13.93
CA LEU A 45 0.67 3.50 14.60
C LEU A 45 0.42 2.14 15.26
N ALA A 46 0.68 1.04 14.55
CA ALA A 46 0.57 -0.31 15.11
C ALA A 46 1.51 -0.53 16.30
N ALA A 47 2.73 0.01 16.25
CA ALA A 47 3.72 -0.11 17.32
C ALA A 47 3.37 0.75 18.56
N LEU A 48 2.73 1.91 18.37
CA LEU A 48 2.26 2.77 19.47
C LEU A 48 1.07 2.17 20.24
N GLY A 49 0.54 1.05 19.76
CA GLY A 49 -0.52 0.29 20.39
C GLY A 49 -1.57 -0.03 19.37
N GLY A 50 -1.47 -1.19 18.70
CA GLY A 50 -2.62 -1.83 18.07
C GLY A 50 -3.76 -1.85 19.08
N SER A 51 -4.67 -0.89 18.96
CA SER A 51 -5.19 -0.15 20.13
C SER A 51 -6.29 -0.86 20.90
N VAL A 52 -6.57 -2.10 20.54
CA VAL A 52 -7.56 -2.95 21.19
C VAL A 52 -7.22 -4.42 20.90
N PRO A 53 -6.30 -5.04 21.68
CA PRO A 53 -6.04 -6.48 21.57
C PRO A 53 -7.29 -7.32 21.90
N GLN A 54 -8.29 -6.72 22.54
CA GLN A 54 -9.61 -7.30 22.79
C GLN A 54 -10.70 -6.69 21.89
N MET A 55 -10.36 -6.10 20.73
CA MET A 55 -11.38 -5.58 19.83
C MET A 55 -12.31 -6.73 19.41
N PRO A 56 -13.63 -6.62 19.65
CA PRO A 56 -14.55 -7.62 19.16
C PRO A 56 -14.51 -7.66 17.63
N ASP A 57 -14.57 -8.86 17.07
CA ASP A 57 -14.57 -9.06 15.62
C ASP A 57 -15.72 -8.29 14.96
N VAL A 58 -15.44 -7.64 13.83
CA VAL A 58 -16.46 -6.92 13.07
C VAL A 58 -17.43 -7.95 12.46
N PRO A 59 -18.75 -7.90 12.75
CA PRO A 59 -19.69 -8.88 12.22
C PRO A 59 -19.65 -8.89 10.69
N ARG A 60 -19.30 -10.04 10.09
CA ARG A 60 -19.42 -10.21 8.65
C ARG A 60 -20.90 -10.15 8.29
N ARG A 61 -21.28 -9.15 7.48
CA ARG A 61 -22.61 -9.07 6.90
C ARG A 61 -22.73 -10.21 5.89
N ASN A 62 -23.22 -11.37 6.34
CA ASN A 62 -23.77 -12.35 5.41
C ASN A 62 -24.94 -11.64 4.74
N ALA A 63 -24.90 -11.48 3.41
CA ALA A 63 -26.07 -11.07 2.67
C ALA A 63 -27.21 -11.99 3.10
N GLU A 64 -28.31 -11.42 3.59
CA GLU A 64 -29.52 -12.19 3.86
C GLU A 64 -29.80 -13.03 2.61
N PRO A 65 -30.02 -14.36 2.74
CA PRO A 65 -30.48 -15.13 1.61
C PRO A 65 -31.77 -14.45 1.16
N LEU A 66 -31.81 -14.03 -0.10
CA LEU A 66 -33.02 -13.54 -0.76
C LEU A 66 -34.12 -14.56 -0.49
N SER A 67 -35.00 -14.24 0.46
CA SER A 67 -36.21 -14.99 0.71
C SER A 67 -37.13 -14.78 -0.49
N GLN A 68 -37.59 -15.91 -1.03
CA GLN A 68 -38.48 -16.06 -2.19
C GLN A 68 -39.77 -15.24 -2.08
#